data_AF-A0A6P1EC41-F1
#
_entry.id   AF-A0A6P1EC41-F1
#
_cell.length_a   1.000
_cell.length_b   1.000
_cell.length_c   1.000
_cell.angle_alpha   90.00
_cell.angle_beta   90.00
_cell.angle_gamma   90.00
#
_symmetry.space_group_name_H-M   'P 1'
#
loop_
_entity.id
_entity.type
_entity.pdbx_description
1 polymer ?
#
loop_
_entity_poly.entity_id
_entity_poly.type
_entity_poly.pdbx_seq_one_letter_code
_entity_poly.pdbx_strand_id
1 'polypeptide(L)'
;MDQASNSDRSATPSDLEQGQDEEQRRCLLIAVLRGDCCAVRLALASLSDGKSAQHALRVAAGLGHANIASMIIQSALPDAADALDAALAAAIKDSQAATVRQLLYEASRFAEPPALMKSLCAAGSVGAVDLIDEIMFTYRPSNKSLITAFRFALVEKRWPAAVHIFDAADARLFDRWITETDRSCMNAYRAIRQSDTVRKELDHCTKPLAVKHKLPQPRF
;
A
#
# COMPACT_ATOMS: atom_id res chain seq x y z
N MET A 1 10.89 28.72 58.63
CA MET A 1 10.90 27.26 58.76
C MET A 1 10.05 26.73 57.62
N ASP A 2 10.73 26.43 56.52
CA ASP A 2 10.11 26.01 55.26
C ASP A 2 9.71 24.54 55.35
N GLN A 3 8.42 24.24 55.21
CA GLN A 3 7.98 22.88 54.97
C GLN A 3 8.10 22.59 53.47
N ALA A 4 9.11 21.79 53.14
CA ALA A 4 9.28 21.19 51.83
C ALA A 4 8.10 20.24 51.55
N SER A 5 7.28 20.61 50.57
CA SER A 5 6.22 19.77 50.04
C SER A 5 6.83 18.76 49.05
N ASN A 6 7.23 17.60 49.56
CA ASN A 6 7.61 16.45 48.73
C ASN A 6 6.34 15.84 48.14
N SER A 7 6.00 16.25 46.92
CA SER A 7 5.01 15.56 46.09
C SER A 7 5.69 14.34 45.46
N ASP A 8 5.68 13.22 46.17
CA ASP A 8 5.92 11.90 45.59
C ASP A 8 4.80 11.60 44.58
N ARG A 9 5.04 11.94 43.31
CA ARG A 9 4.26 11.44 42.19
C ARG A 9 4.75 10.03 41.88
N SER A 10 4.19 9.04 42.57
CA SER A 10 4.33 7.65 42.17
C SER A 10 3.65 7.46 40.81
N ALA A 11 4.44 7.16 39.78
CA ALA A 11 3.92 6.76 38.47
C ALA A 11 3.02 5.54 38.67
N THR A 12 1.81 5.59 38.12
CA THR A 12 0.91 4.44 38.17
C THR A 12 1.42 3.37 37.21
N PRO A 13 1.23 2.07 37.50
CA PRO A 13 1.70 0.98 36.63
C PRO A 13 1.19 1.09 35.19
N SER A 14 0.01 1.69 34.98
CA SER A 14 -0.55 2.00 33.66
C SER A 14 0.29 3.01 32.85
N ASP A 15 0.94 3.98 33.52
CA ASP A 15 1.79 4.96 32.84
C ASP A 15 3.11 4.34 32.38
N LEU A 16 3.60 3.34 33.12
CA LEU A 16 4.84 2.62 32.80
C LEU A 16 4.65 1.63 31.65
N GLU A 17 3.53 0.90 31.62
CA GLU A 17 3.19 -0.01 30.51
C GLU A 17 2.98 0.75 29.20
N GLN A 18 2.27 1.88 29.26
CA GLN A 18 2.02 2.72 28.08
C GLN A 18 3.31 3.34 27.51
N GLY A 19 4.26 3.71 28.38
CA GLY A 19 5.58 4.21 27.96
C GLY A 19 6.46 3.13 27.31
N GLN A 20 6.37 1.88 27.78
CA GLN A 20 7.12 0.77 27.21
C GLN A 20 6.60 0.36 25.83
N ASP A 21 5.28 0.29 25.64
CA ASP A 21 4.68 -0.02 24.34
C ASP A 21 5.01 1.05 23.28
N GLU A 22 5.04 2.32 23.68
CA GLU A 22 5.39 3.42 22.77
C GLU A 22 6.87 3.36 22.34
N GLU A 23 7.78 3.02 23.26
CA GLU A 23 9.19 2.85 22.95
C GLU A 23 9.46 1.63 22.08
N GLN A 24 8.78 0.50 22.31
CA GLN A 24 8.86 -0.69 21.46
C GLN A 24 8.41 -0.38 20.03
N ARG A 25 7.27 0.31 19.89
CA ARG A 25 6.78 0.78 18.59
C ARG A 25 7.80 1.68 17.90
N ARG A 26 8.41 2.61 18.62
CA ARG A 26 9.42 3.54 18.10
C ARG A 26 10.67 2.80 17.65
N CYS A 27 11.17 1.86 18.44
CA CYS A 27 12.32 1.01 18.12
C CYS A 27 12.09 0.22 16.83
N LEU A 28 10.92 -0.43 16.71
CA LEU A 28 10.55 -1.16 15.50
C LEU A 28 10.54 -0.23 14.27
N LEU A 29 9.93 0.95 14.38
CA LEU A 29 9.85 1.88 13.26
C LEU A 29 11.24 2.38 12.83
N ILE A 30 12.12 2.72 13.77
CA ILE A 30 13.49 3.14 13.47
C ILE A 30 14.26 2.02 12.76
N ALA A 31 14.13 0.76 13.22
CA ALA A 31 14.76 -0.39 12.59
C ALA A 31 14.27 -0.59 11.14
N VAL A 32 12.96 -0.47 10.91
CA VAL A 32 12.36 -0.54 9.57
C VAL A 32 12.86 0.58 8.67
N LEU A 33 12.89 1.82 9.16
CA LEU A 33 13.37 2.98 8.40
C LEU A 33 14.84 2.81 7.97
N ARG A 34 15.65 2.16 8.81
CA ARG A 34 17.06 1.85 8.53
C ARG A 34 17.26 0.63 7.63
N GLY A 35 16.23 -0.19 7.42
CA GLY A 35 16.36 -1.45 6.70
C GLY A 35 17.13 -2.53 7.49
N ASP A 36 17.20 -2.42 8.82
CA ASP A 36 17.96 -3.34 9.66
C ASP A 36 17.12 -4.58 10.04
N CYS A 37 17.29 -5.65 9.27
CA CYS A 37 16.60 -6.93 9.49
C CYS A 37 16.84 -7.52 10.89
N CYS A 38 18.03 -7.35 11.47
CA CYS A 38 18.35 -7.91 12.78
C CYS A 38 17.63 -7.15 13.89
N ALA A 39 17.68 -5.81 13.83
CA ALA A 39 16.96 -4.96 14.77
C ALA A 39 15.44 -5.13 14.65
N VAL A 40 14.89 -5.28 13.44
CA VAL A 40 13.46 -5.55 13.23
C VAL A 40 13.07 -6.86 13.90
N ARG A 41 13.81 -7.95 13.66
CA ARG A 41 13.51 -9.25 14.23
C ARG A 41 13.53 -9.22 15.77
N LEU A 42 14.50 -8.52 16.35
CA LEU A 42 14.60 -8.36 17.79
C LEU A 42 13.44 -7.52 18.35
N ALA A 43 13.08 -6.43 17.68
CA ALA A 43 11.95 -5.58 18.07
C ALA A 43 10.60 -6.31 17.96
N LEU A 44 10.41 -7.14 16.92
CA LEU A 44 9.21 -7.96 16.75
C LEU A 44 9.06 -9.02 17.85
N ALA A 45 10.17 -9.60 18.35
CA ALA A 45 10.13 -10.59 19.42
C ALA A 45 9.61 -10.00 20.75
N SER A 46 9.81 -8.71 20.97
CA SER A 46 9.32 -7.99 22.15
C SER A 46 7.96 -7.31 21.95
N LEU A 47 7.38 -7.35 20.74
CA LEU A 47 6.21 -6.56 20.40
C LEU A 47 4.92 -7.19 20.96
N SER A 48 4.19 -6.44 21.77
CA SER A 48 2.89 -6.82 22.35
C SER A 48 1.69 -6.50 21.46
N ASP A 49 1.80 -5.48 20.59
CA ASP A 49 0.68 -4.91 19.82
C ASP A 49 0.79 -5.13 18.31
N GLY A 50 -0.26 -5.72 17.73
CA GLY A 50 -0.40 -5.91 16.29
C GLY A 50 -0.52 -4.61 15.50
N LYS A 51 -1.09 -3.52 16.04
CA LYS A 51 -1.24 -2.25 15.28
C LYS A 51 0.12 -1.64 14.93
N SER A 52 1.07 -1.73 15.86
CA SER A 52 2.45 -1.30 15.64
C SER A 52 3.12 -2.10 14.52
N ALA A 53 2.91 -3.42 14.46
CA ALA A 53 3.36 -4.25 13.34
C ALA A 53 2.69 -3.85 12.01
N GLN A 54 1.39 -3.56 12.00
CA GLN A 54 0.69 -3.12 10.78
C GLN A 54 1.23 -1.79 10.24
N HIS A 55 1.55 -0.86 11.14
CA HIS A 55 2.16 0.40 10.76
C HIS A 55 3.57 0.20 10.20
N ALA A 56 4.40 -0.58 10.89
CA ALA A 56 5.75 -0.95 10.46
C ALA A 56 5.74 -1.64 9.09
N LEU A 57 4.79 -2.56 8.86
CA LEU A 57 4.60 -3.25 7.58
C LEU A 57 4.34 -2.25 6.44
N ARG A 58 3.44 -1.28 6.65
CA ARG A 58 3.14 -0.26 5.63
C ARG A 58 4.36 0.58 5.28
N VAL A 59 5.14 0.97 6.29
CA VAL A 59 6.38 1.76 6.09
C VAL A 59 7.43 0.93 5.36
N ALA A 60 7.66 -0.32 5.77
CA ALA A 60 8.58 -1.23 5.08
C ALA A 60 8.20 -1.40 3.61
N ALA A 61 6.90 -1.54 3.34
CA ALA A 61 6.37 -1.71 2.00
C ALA A 61 6.61 -0.49 1.09
N GLY A 62 6.31 0.73 1.57
CA GLY A 62 6.54 1.97 0.82
C GLY A 62 8.04 2.26 0.57
N LEU A 63 8.91 1.87 1.50
CA LEU A 63 10.36 1.99 1.36
C LEU A 63 10.99 0.91 0.45
N GLY A 64 10.22 -0.08 0.02
CA GLY A 64 10.73 -1.16 -0.82
C GLY A 64 11.51 -2.25 -0.06
N HIS A 65 11.37 -2.31 1.27
CA HIS A 65 12.04 -3.30 2.12
C HIS A 65 11.26 -4.64 2.11
N ALA A 66 11.21 -5.32 0.96
CA ALA A 66 10.44 -6.54 0.75
C ALA A 66 10.69 -7.63 1.82
N ASN A 67 11.95 -7.90 2.16
CA ASN A 67 12.32 -8.92 3.14
C ASN A 67 11.81 -8.59 4.55
N ILE A 68 11.87 -7.32 4.94
CA ILE A 68 11.36 -6.83 6.23
C ILE A 68 9.84 -6.94 6.24
N ALA A 69 9.17 -6.57 5.15
CA ALA A 69 7.72 -6.67 5.05
C ALA A 69 7.25 -8.13 5.19
N SER A 70 7.87 -9.08 4.49
CA SER A 70 7.63 -10.52 4.65
C SER A 70 7.86 -11.00 6.08
N MET A 71 8.96 -10.57 6.72
CA MET A 71 9.26 -10.93 8.10
C MET A 71 8.17 -10.46 9.06
N ILE A 72 7.70 -9.22 8.92
CA ILE A 72 6.63 -8.67 9.77
C ILE A 72 5.33 -9.47 9.59
N ILE A 73 4.96 -9.82 8.34
CA ILE A 73 3.77 -10.62 8.05
C ILE A 73 3.85 -11.97 8.77
N GLN A 74 4.97 -12.68 8.59
CA GLN A 74 5.13 -14.04 9.11
C GLN A 74 5.25 -14.09 10.64
N SER A 75 5.86 -13.07 11.26
CA SER A 75 6.13 -13.08 12.70
C SER A 75 5.03 -12.43 13.55
N ALA A 76 4.31 -11.43 13.02
CA ALA A 76 3.40 -10.63 13.83
C ALA A 76 1.98 -10.50 13.24
N LEU A 77 1.76 -10.90 11.98
CA LEU A 77 0.51 -10.65 11.26
C LEU A 77 0.09 -11.84 10.35
N PRO A 78 0.09 -13.09 10.83
CA PRO A 78 -0.15 -14.26 9.97
C PRO A 78 -1.53 -14.25 9.29
N ASP A 79 -2.52 -13.58 9.90
CA ASP A 79 -3.91 -13.54 9.41
C ASP A 79 -4.44 -12.11 9.17
N ALA A 80 -3.58 -11.09 9.12
CA ALA A 80 -4.00 -9.70 8.96
C ALA A 80 -4.15 -9.27 7.49
N ALA A 81 -5.14 -9.83 6.78
CA ALA A 81 -5.45 -9.51 5.38
C ALA A 81 -5.59 -8.00 5.10
N ASP A 82 -6.23 -7.24 6.01
CA ASP A 82 -6.39 -5.79 5.89
C ASP A 82 -5.08 -4.99 6.01
N ALA A 83 -4.14 -5.50 6.80
CA ALA A 83 -2.82 -4.90 6.95
C ALA A 83 -2.00 -5.06 5.67
N LEU A 84 -2.10 -6.24 5.06
CA LEU A 84 -1.46 -6.56 3.80
C LEU A 84 -1.98 -5.70 2.65
N ASP A 85 -3.31 -5.53 2.53
CA ASP A 85 -3.89 -4.64 1.52
C ASP A 85 -3.43 -3.19 1.70
N ALA A 86 -3.29 -2.71 2.94
CA ALA A 86 -2.75 -1.37 3.20
C ALA A 86 -1.26 -1.25 2.85
N ALA A 87 -0.48 -2.33 3.04
CA ALA A 87 0.94 -2.37 2.72
C ALA A 87 1.19 -2.44 1.21
N LEU A 88 0.44 -3.29 0.50
CA LEU A 88 0.42 -3.35 -0.97
C LEU A 88 0.06 -1.98 -1.56
N ALA A 89 -0.98 -1.33 -1.05
CA ALA A 89 -1.35 0.01 -1.50
C ALA A 89 -0.21 1.04 -1.33
N ALA A 90 0.57 0.95 -0.26
CA ALA A 90 1.74 1.82 -0.05
C ALA A 90 2.86 1.51 -1.05
N ALA A 91 3.22 0.23 -1.21
CA ALA A 91 4.23 -0.20 -2.17
C ALA A 91 3.87 0.19 -3.61
N ILE A 92 2.59 0.11 -3.98
CA ILE A 92 2.09 0.53 -5.31
C ILE A 92 2.25 2.04 -5.50
N LYS A 93 1.86 2.85 -4.51
CA LYS A 93 1.99 4.32 -4.58
C LYS A 93 3.44 4.76 -4.74
N ASP A 94 4.35 4.07 -4.06
CA ASP A 94 5.78 4.36 -4.10
C ASP A 94 6.52 3.59 -5.22
N SER A 95 5.78 2.93 -6.13
CA SER A 95 6.31 2.20 -7.30
C SER A 95 7.32 1.11 -6.95
N GLN A 96 7.17 0.46 -5.80
CA GLN A 96 8.08 -0.59 -5.30
C GLN A 96 7.76 -1.97 -5.88
N ALA A 97 7.95 -2.14 -7.19
CA ALA A 97 7.51 -3.34 -7.93
C ALA A 97 7.96 -4.68 -7.32
N ALA A 98 9.22 -4.78 -6.87
CA ALA A 98 9.72 -5.99 -6.22
C ALA A 98 9.00 -6.30 -4.91
N THR A 99 8.69 -5.26 -4.13
CA THR A 99 7.95 -5.40 -2.88
C THR A 99 6.48 -5.72 -3.12
N VAL A 100 5.86 -5.15 -4.15
CA VAL A 100 4.49 -5.51 -4.56
C VAL A 100 4.40 -7.00 -4.87
N ARG A 101 5.31 -7.53 -5.71
CA ARG A 101 5.32 -8.96 -6.06
C ARG A 101 5.51 -9.85 -4.83
N GLN A 102 6.43 -9.47 -3.93
CA GLN A 102 6.64 -10.20 -2.69
C GLN A 102 5.38 -10.20 -1.81
N LEU A 103 4.72 -9.05 -1.67
CA LEU A 103 3.51 -8.93 -0.86
C LEU A 103 2.30 -9.66 -1.49
N LEU A 104 2.18 -9.70 -2.82
CA LEU A 104 1.18 -10.52 -3.51
C LEU A 104 1.45 -12.01 -3.28
N TYR A 105 2.73 -12.42 -3.30
CA TYR A 105 3.10 -13.79 -2.91
C TYR A 105 2.68 -14.10 -1.47
N GLU A 106 2.97 -13.21 -0.50
CA GLU A 106 2.50 -13.41 0.87
C GLU A 106 0.97 -13.44 0.96
N ALA A 107 0.26 -12.60 0.19
CA ALA A 107 -1.21 -12.58 0.12
C ALA A 107 -1.81 -13.90 -0.35
N SER A 108 -1.12 -14.60 -1.26
CA SER A 108 -1.55 -15.91 -1.76
C SER A 108 -1.51 -17.03 -0.71
N ARG A 109 -0.79 -16.82 0.41
CA ARG A 109 -0.65 -17.81 1.49
C ARG A 109 -1.78 -17.77 2.51
N PHE A 110 -2.63 -16.74 2.46
CA PHE A 110 -3.78 -16.61 3.36
C PHE A 110 -4.87 -17.61 2.96
N ALA A 111 -5.51 -18.23 3.94
CA ALA A 111 -6.62 -19.16 3.70
C ALA A 111 -7.80 -18.48 2.97
N GLU A 112 -8.08 -17.23 3.36
CA GLU A 112 -9.02 -16.35 2.66
C GLU A 112 -8.24 -15.22 1.99
N PRO A 113 -8.33 -15.08 0.65
CA PRO A 113 -7.62 -14.02 -0.05
C PRO A 113 -8.08 -12.63 0.43
N PRO A 114 -7.16 -11.67 0.63
CA PRO A 114 -7.53 -10.31 0.97
C PRO A 114 -8.39 -9.68 -0.12
N ALA A 115 -9.31 -8.78 0.25
CA ALA A 115 -10.19 -8.10 -0.70
C ALA A 115 -9.45 -7.16 -1.69
N LEU A 116 -8.17 -6.85 -1.41
CA LEU A 116 -7.26 -6.00 -2.20
C LEU A 116 -7.85 -4.68 -2.69
N MET A 117 -8.82 -4.13 -1.96
CA MET A 117 -9.55 -2.94 -2.38
C MET A 117 -8.65 -1.70 -2.38
N LYS A 118 -7.84 -1.51 -1.33
CA LYS A 118 -6.93 -0.36 -1.22
C LYS A 118 -5.84 -0.45 -2.27
N SER A 119 -5.32 -1.65 -2.51
CA SER A 119 -4.28 -1.93 -3.49
C SER A 119 -4.77 -1.65 -4.91
N LEU A 120 -5.97 -2.09 -5.27
CA LEU A 120 -6.56 -1.83 -6.57
C LEU A 120 -6.84 -0.34 -6.78
N CYS A 121 -7.35 0.36 -5.75
CA CYS A 121 -7.54 1.82 -5.82
C CYS A 121 -6.21 2.56 -5.97
N ALA A 122 -5.17 2.12 -5.26
CA ALA A 122 -3.82 2.66 -5.40
C ALA A 122 -3.30 2.49 -6.83
N ALA A 123 -3.41 1.27 -7.39
CA ALA A 123 -2.99 0.98 -8.76
C ALA A 123 -3.75 1.83 -9.79
N GLY A 124 -5.06 1.99 -9.61
CA GLY A 124 -5.89 2.91 -10.41
C GLY A 124 -5.42 4.35 -10.33
N SER A 125 -5.13 4.85 -9.12
CA SER A 125 -4.72 6.25 -8.89
C SER A 125 -3.34 6.60 -9.47
N VAL A 126 -2.40 5.64 -9.50
CA VAL A 126 -1.07 5.85 -10.09
C VAL A 126 -0.98 5.46 -11.56
N GLY A 127 -2.02 4.80 -12.10
CA GLY A 127 -2.03 4.31 -13.48
C GLY A 127 -1.23 3.03 -13.69
N ALA A 128 -1.01 2.21 -12.66
CA ALA A 128 -0.23 0.98 -12.74
C ALA A 128 -1.05 -0.17 -13.37
N VAL A 129 -1.24 -0.11 -14.68
CA VAL A 129 -2.05 -1.07 -15.47
C VAL A 129 -1.61 -2.51 -15.25
N ASP A 130 -0.30 -2.80 -15.30
CA ASP A 130 0.23 -4.16 -15.12
C ASP A 130 -0.21 -4.77 -13.77
N LEU A 131 -0.26 -3.97 -12.71
CA LEU A 131 -0.68 -4.41 -11.39
C LEU A 131 -2.20 -4.54 -11.26
N ILE A 132 -2.96 -3.72 -11.99
CA ILE A 132 -4.41 -3.87 -12.09
C ILE A 132 -4.73 -5.22 -12.72
N ASP A 133 -4.09 -5.55 -13.84
CA ASP A 133 -4.29 -6.82 -14.54
C ASP A 133 -3.91 -8.00 -13.63
N GLU A 134 -2.76 -7.93 -12.92
CA GLU A 134 -2.32 -8.94 -11.97
C GLU A 134 -3.31 -9.15 -10.81
N ILE A 135 -3.80 -8.06 -10.20
CA ILE A 135 -4.79 -8.11 -9.10
C ILE A 135 -6.13 -8.66 -9.61
N MET A 136 -6.62 -8.18 -10.76
CA MET A 136 -7.90 -8.60 -11.33
C MET A 136 -7.90 -10.08 -11.72
N PHE A 137 -6.79 -10.56 -12.31
CA PHE A 137 -6.63 -11.95 -12.71
C PHE A 137 -6.55 -12.89 -11.51
N THR A 138 -5.77 -12.52 -10.50
CA THR A 138 -5.44 -13.42 -9.38
C THR A 138 -6.52 -13.46 -8.30
N TYR A 139 -7.12 -12.31 -7.97
CA TYR A 139 -7.97 -12.17 -6.78
C TYR A 139 -9.44 -11.93 -7.08
N ARG A 140 -9.82 -11.76 -8.36
CA ARG A 140 -11.20 -11.48 -8.82
C ARG A 140 -11.95 -10.49 -7.89
N PRO A 141 -11.55 -9.21 -7.87
CA PRO A 141 -12.10 -8.22 -6.97
C PRO A 141 -13.63 -8.09 -7.09
N SER A 142 -14.29 -7.77 -5.98
CA SER A 142 -15.73 -7.48 -6.00
C SER A 142 -16.07 -6.32 -6.93
N ASN A 143 -17.30 -6.30 -7.47
CA ASN A 143 -17.81 -5.17 -8.27
C ASN A 143 -17.67 -3.83 -7.54
N LYS A 144 -17.83 -3.80 -6.21
CA LYS A 144 -17.63 -2.61 -5.40
C LYS A 144 -16.19 -2.11 -5.45
N SER A 145 -15.22 -3.02 -5.37
CA SER A 145 -13.78 -2.71 -5.48
C SER A 145 -13.46 -2.15 -6.87
N LEU A 146 -13.98 -2.77 -7.93
CA LEU A 146 -13.79 -2.35 -9.32
C LEU A 146 -14.36 -0.94 -9.56
N ILE A 147 -15.61 -0.70 -9.16
CA ILE A 147 -16.24 0.63 -9.29
C ILE A 147 -15.45 1.69 -8.53
N THR A 148 -14.97 1.37 -7.33
CA THR A 148 -14.19 2.33 -6.53
C THR A 148 -12.88 2.66 -7.20
N ALA A 149 -12.11 1.66 -7.64
CA ALA A 149 -10.83 1.86 -8.31
C ALA A 149 -10.99 2.61 -9.65
N PHE A 150 -12.04 2.28 -10.41
CA PHE A 150 -12.40 2.99 -11.64
C PHE A 150 -12.64 4.49 -11.38
N ARG A 151 -13.40 4.83 -10.33
CA ARG A 151 -13.63 6.24 -9.96
C ARG A 151 -12.35 6.97 -9.58
N PHE A 152 -11.44 6.33 -8.84
CA PHE A 152 -10.14 6.91 -8.54
C PHE A 152 -9.32 7.16 -9.81
N ALA A 153 -9.29 6.19 -10.74
CA ALA A 153 -8.60 6.35 -12.01
C ALA A 153 -9.17 7.50 -12.85
N LEU A 154 -10.49 7.69 -12.89
CA LEU A 154 -11.13 8.82 -13.57
C LEU A 154 -10.77 10.17 -12.93
N VAL A 155 -10.91 10.29 -11.60
CA VAL A 155 -10.61 11.54 -10.87
C VAL A 155 -9.16 11.96 -11.07
N GLU A 156 -8.23 11.00 -11.01
CA GLU A 156 -6.79 11.22 -11.22
C GLU A 156 -6.41 11.29 -12.70
N LYS A 157 -7.38 11.22 -13.63
CA LYS A 157 -7.19 11.25 -15.09
C LYS A 157 -6.20 10.19 -15.58
N ARG A 158 -6.15 9.05 -14.90
CA ARG A 158 -5.38 7.86 -15.28
C ARG A 158 -6.17 7.04 -16.30
N TRP A 159 -6.37 7.61 -17.50
CA TRP A 159 -7.15 6.99 -18.57
C TRP A 159 -6.74 5.54 -18.92
N PRO A 160 -5.45 5.17 -18.95
CA PRO A 160 -5.06 3.77 -19.17
C PRO A 160 -5.66 2.82 -18.13
N ALA A 161 -5.56 3.16 -16.85
CA ALA A 161 -6.10 2.36 -15.76
C ALA A 161 -7.63 2.36 -15.78
N ALA A 162 -8.27 3.51 -16.01
CA ALA A 162 -9.73 3.60 -16.09
C ALA A 162 -10.28 2.70 -17.21
N VAL A 163 -9.66 2.74 -18.40
CA VAL A 163 -10.06 1.92 -19.54
C VAL A 163 -9.80 0.43 -19.28
N HIS A 164 -8.65 0.06 -18.70
CA HIS A 164 -8.39 -1.34 -18.34
C HIS A 164 -9.41 -1.89 -17.34
N ILE A 165 -9.72 -1.15 -16.26
CA ILE A 165 -10.73 -1.57 -15.28
C ILE A 165 -12.11 -1.68 -15.93
N PHE A 166 -12.48 -0.73 -16.79
CA PHE A 166 -13.77 -0.72 -17.47
C PHE A 166 -13.90 -1.89 -18.45
N ASP A 167 -12.89 -2.14 -19.29
CA ASP A 167 -12.92 -3.17 -20.33
C ASP A 167 -12.85 -4.59 -19.74
N ALA A 168 -12.21 -4.75 -18.59
CA ALA A 168 -12.10 -6.04 -17.91
C ALA A 168 -13.30 -6.37 -17.00
N ALA A 169 -14.26 -5.46 -16.84
CA ALA A 169 -15.46 -5.63 -16.03
C ALA A 169 -16.74 -5.51 -16.89
N ASP A 170 -17.89 -5.88 -16.32
CA ASP A 170 -19.17 -5.69 -17.01
C ASP A 170 -19.49 -4.19 -17.12
N ALA A 171 -19.57 -3.67 -18.35
CA ALA A 171 -19.83 -2.27 -18.64
C ALA A 171 -21.08 -1.72 -17.90
N ARG A 172 -22.09 -2.57 -17.67
CA ARG A 172 -23.32 -2.21 -16.94
C ARG A 172 -23.07 -1.75 -15.51
N LEU A 173 -21.93 -2.13 -14.92
CA LEU A 173 -21.53 -1.71 -13.58
C LEU A 173 -21.22 -0.21 -13.50
N PHE A 174 -20.83 0.41 -14.62
CA PHE A 174 -20.30 1.77 -14.64
C PHE A 174 -21.24 2.79 -15.29
N ASP A 175 -22.33 2.36 -15.94
CA ASP A 175 -23.24 3.24 -16.69
C ASP A 175 -23.80 4.41 -15.87
N ARG A 176 -23.96 4.23 -14.55
CA ARG A 176 -24.42 5.29 -13.63
C ARG A 176 -23.34 6.27 -13.18
N TRP A 177 -22.07 5.98 -13.47
CA TRP A 177 -20.91 6.66 -12.89
C TRP A 177 -20.03 7.37 -13.93
N ILE A 178 -20.33 7.20 -15.21
CA ILE A 178 -19.55 7.75 -16.33
C ILE A 178 -20.31 8.95 -16.89
N THR A 179 -19.67 10.12 -16.91
CA THR A 179 -20.20 11.27 -17.64
C THR A 179 -19.96 11.12 -19.13
N GLU A 180 -20.68 11.89 -19.96
CA GLU A 180 -20.42 11.89 -21.40
C GLU A 180 -18.99 12.36 -21.73
N THR A 181 -18.44 13.26 -20.92
CA THR A 181 -17.03 13.68 -21.00
C THR A 181 -16.09 12.52 -20.71
N ASP A 182 -16.31 11.76 -19.64
CA ASP A 182 -15.47 10.59 -19.31
C ASP A 182 -15.52 9.55 -20.44
N ARG A 183 -16.72 9.30 -20.99
CA ARG A 183 -16.92 8.39 -22.12
C ARG A 183 -16.16 8.86 -23.36
N SER A 184 -16.23 10.16 -23.67
CA SER A 184 -15.49 10.77 -24.78
C SER A 184 -13.98 10.64 -24.58
N CYS A 185 -13.45 10.95 -23.39
CA CYS A 185 -12.03 10.80 -23.07
C CYS A 185 -11.54 9.35 -23.17
N MET A 186 -12.30 8.38 -22.66
CA MET A 186 -11.98 6.96 -22.79
C MET A 186 -12.01 6.50 -24.25
N ASN A 187 -12.98 6.94 -25.04
CA ASN A 187 -13.07 6.61 -26.47
C ASN A 187 -11.91 7.23 -27.26
N ALA A 188 -11.54 8.47 -26.97
CA ALA A 188 -10.37 9.12 -27.54
C ALA A 188 -9.08 8.33 -27.19
N TYR A 189 -8.92 7.94 -25.92
CA TYR A 189 -7.81 7.09 -25.51
C TYR A 189 -7.77 5.75 -26.26
N ARG A 190 -8.92 5.07 -26.40
CA ARG A 190 -9.02 3.81 -27.18
C ARG A 190 -8.63 4.02 -28.63
N ALA A 191 -9.11 5.09 -29.28
CA ALA A 191 -8.78 5.41 -30.66
C ALA A 191 -7.28 5.66 -30.83
N ILE A 192 -6.65 6.37 -29.88
CA ILE A 192 -5.20 6.61 -29.88
C ILE A 192 -4.43 5.28 -29.74
N ARG A 193 -4.87 4.37 -28.86
CA ARG A 193 -4.22 3.06 -28.62
C ARG A 193 -4.28 2.11 -29.83
N GLN A 194 -5.25 2.29 -30.74
CA GLN A 194 -5.35 1.49 -31.96
C GLN A 194 -4.20 1.75 -32.95
N SER A 195 -3.49 2.88 -32.83
CA SER A 195 -2.29 3.17 -33.62
C SER A 195 -1.05 2.52 -32.97
N ASP A 196 -0.37 1.61 -33.69
CA ASP A 196 0.81 0.91 -33.19
C ASP A 196 1.99 1.84 -32.87
N THR A 197 2.16 2.92 -33.63
CA THR A 197 3.18 3.95 -33.40
C THR A 197 2.91 4.75 -32.14
N VAL A 198 1.65 5.16 -31.94
CA VAL A 198 1.28 6.00 -30.80
C VAL A 198 1.17 5.18 -29.51
N ARG A 199 0.84 3.89 -29.59
CA ARG A 199 0.78 2.99 -28.43
C ARG A 199 2.09 2.97 -27.65
N LYS A 200 3.24 2.83 -28.34
CA LYS A 200 4.56 2.77 -27.67
C LYS A 200 4.93 4.10 -27.00
N GLU A 201 4.59 5.22 -27.63
CA GLU A 201 4.84 6.55 -27.05
C GLU A 201 3.92 6.82 -25.86
N LEU A 202 2.65 6.43 -25.95
CA LEU A 202 1.66 6.58 -24.90
C LEU A 202 1.99 5.69 -23.68
N ASP A 203 2.42 4.46 -23.90
CA ASP A 203 2.90 3.55 -22.85
C ASP A 203 4.17 4.08 -22.17
N HIS A 204 5.02 4.82 -22.89
CA HIS A 204 6.19 5.47 -22.30
C HIS A 204 5.79 6.67 -21.41
N CYS A 205 4.84 7.48 -21.86
CA CYS A 205 4.37 8.67 -21.15
C CYS A 205 3.44 8.38 -19.96
N THR A 206 2.80 7.20 -19.95
CA THR A 206 1.84 6.82 -18.91
C THR A 206 2.44 5.95 -17.81
N LYS A 207 3.72 5.54 -17.94
CA LYS A 207 4.43 4.86 -16.85
C LYS A 207 4.39 5.69 -15.58
N PRO A 208 4.11 5.09 -14.41
CA PRO A 208 4.16 5.78 -13.14
C PRO A 208 5.54 6.44 -13.00
N LEU A 209 5.56 7.77 -12.89
CA LEU A 209 6.79 8.50 -12.59
C LEU A 209 7.23 8.03 -11.20
N ALA A 210 8.33 7.27 -11.14
CA ALA A 210 8.92 6.88 -9.88
C ALA A 210 9.22 8.15 -9.08
N VAL A 211 8.44 8.38 -8.01
CA VAL A 211 8.70 9.47 -7.09
C VAL A 211 10.00 9.12 -6.38
N LYS A 212 11.10 9.71 -6.84
CA LYS A 212 12.41 9.59 -6.16
C LYS A 212 12.31 10.31 -4.83
N HIS A 213 11.85 9.60 -3.79
CA HIS A 213 12.10 10.04 -2.43
C HIS A 213 13.62 10.00 -2.21
N LYS A 214 14.23 11.20 -2.13
CA LYS A 214 15.60 11.33 -1.63
C LYS A 214 15.56 10.86 -0.17
N LEU A 215 16.00 9.63 0.07
CA LEU A 215 16.33 9.18 1.41
C LEU A 215 17.36 10.17 1.99
N PRO A 216 17.23 10.60 3.26
CA PRO A 216 18.29 11.32 3.92
C PRO A 216 19.52 10.41 3.92
N GLN A 217 20.57 10.83 3.22
CA GLN A 217 21.82 10.09 3.19
C GLN A 217 22.36 9.97 4.62
N PRO A 218 22.86 8.78 5.02
CA PRO A 218 23.52 8.64 6.30
C PRO A 218 24.73 9.58 6.31
N ARG A 219 24.72 10.53 7.26
CA ARG A 219 25.93 11.25 7.62
C ARG A 219 26.80 10.25 8.38
N PHE A 220 27.82 9.74 7.71
CA PHE A 220 28.93 9.02 8.35
C PHE A 220 29.73 9.98 9.24
#